data_AF-A0A1Z9GYS0-F1
#
_entry.id   AF-A0A1Z9GYS0-F1
#
_cell.length_a   1.000
_cell.length_b   1.000
_cell.length_c   1.000
_cell.angle_alpha   90.00
_cell.angle_beta   90.00
_cell.angle_gamma   90.00
#
_symmetry.space_group_name_H-M   'P 1'
#
loop_
_entity.id
_entity.type
_entity.pdbx_description
1 polymer ?
#
loop_
_entity_poly.entity_id
_entity_poly.type
_entity_poly.pdbx_seq_one_letter_code
_entity_poly.pdbx_strand_id
1 'polypeptide(L)'
;MKAKAPLRSERNLTKERYLERLHKLARDYYSLGHGQSYAKTKAESHLNGYLLAGTHSRLADAEELGSILEELHYDQFGYSIEDGKTLTRLGVTEPEDWSKFEEPTFLRYSKGIAIKRRRPRGSNHD
;
A
#
# COMPACT_ATOMS: atom_id res chain seq x y z
N MET A 1 23.87 40.70 15.17
CA MET A 1 23.13 39.88 16.16
C MET A 1 23.01 38.48 15.59
N LYS A 2 23.74 37.48 16.13
CA LYS A 2 23.59 36.08 15.68
C LYS A 2 22.46 35.46 16.49
N ALA A 3 21.37 35.10 15.81
CA ALA A 3 20.26 34.39 16.43
C ALA A 3 20.78 33.05 17.00
N LYS A 4 20.60 32.86 18.31
CA LYS A 4 20.91 31.62 19.00
C LYS A 4 19.88 30.58 18.54
N ALA A 5 20.31 29.59 17.76
CA ALA A 5 19.44 28.50 17.34
C ALA A 5 18.76 27.88 18.59
N PRO A 6 17.46 27.60 18.56
CA PRO A 6 16.77 27.06 19.72
C PRO A 6 17.36 25.69 20.05
N LEU A 7 17.87 25.55 21.27
CA LEU A 7 18.32 24.28 21.82
C LEU A 7 17.11 23.33 21.85
N ARG A 8 17.01 22.42 20.88
CA ARG A 8 16.09 21.28 20.97
C ARG A 8 16.41 20.54 22.27
N SER A 9 15.39 20.24 23.08
CA SER A 9 15.58 19.42 24.27
C SER A 9 16.15 18.05 23.87
N GLU A 10 17.01 17.46 24.70
CA GLU A 10 17.61 16.14 24.42
C GLU A 10 16.53 15.06 24.17
N ARG A 11 15.39 15.20 24.84
CA ARG A 11 14.21 14.35 24.63
C ARG A 11 13.65 14.48 23.21
N ASN A 12 13.53 15.71 22.70
CA ASN A 12 13.05 15.94 21.33
C ASN A 12 14.02 15.35 20.30
N LEU A 13 15.32 15.54 20.50
CA LEU A 13 16.33 14.94 19.61
C LEU A 13 16.30 13.41 19.65
N THR A 14 16.07 12.81 20.82
CA THR A 14 15.94 11.36 20.97
C THR A 14 14.70 10.85 20.24
N LYS A 15 13.56 11.54 20.39
CA LYS A 15 12.33 11.21 19.68
C LYS A 15 12.52 11.31 18.16
N GLU A 16 13.13 12.39 17.67
CA GLU A 16 13.40 12.58 16.24
C GLU A 16 14.24 11.45 15.65
N ARG A 17 15.34 11.08 16.32
CA ARG A 17 16.20 9.95 15.88
C ARG A 17 15.46 8.62 15.89
N TYR A 18 14.62 8.41 16.90
CA TYR A 18 13.77 7.23 16.99
C TYR A 18 12.81 7.15 15.79
N LEU A 19 12.11 8.25 15.49
CA LEU A 19 11.16 8.30 14.38
C LEU A 19 11.87 8.15 13.03
N GLU A 20 13.02 8.78 12.83
CA GLU A 20 13.82 8.62 11.60
C GLU A 20 14.20 7.15 11.38
N ARG A 21 14.61 6.45 12.44
CA ARG A 21 14.96 5.03 12.35
C ARG A 21 13.75 4.15 12.12
N LEU A 22 12.60 4.47 12.74
CA LEU A 22 11.34 3.78 12.50
C LEU A 22 10.95 3.83 11.03
N HIS A 23 11.02 5.01 10.40
CA HIS A 23 10.70 5.18 8.98
C HIS A 23 11.58 4.29 8.10
N LYS A 24 12.88 4.21 8.41
CA LYS A 24 13.79 3.34 7.67
C LYS A 24 13.40 1.86 7.82
N LEU A 25 13.15 1.39 9.04
CA LEU A 25 12.78 0.00 9.29
C LEU A 25 11.44 -0.38 8.63
N ALA A 26 10.46 0.51 8.68
CA ALA A 26 9.16 0.31 8.05
C ALA A 26 9.29 0.25 6.51
N ARG A 27 10.06 1.16 5.90
CA ARG A 27 10.34 1.11 4.45
C ARG A 27 11.07 -0.16 4.05
N ASP A 28 12.10 -0.56 4.81
CA ASP A 28 12.82 -1.82 4.57
C ASP A 28 11.85 -3.01 4.61
N TYR A 29 10.94 -3.05 5.59
CA TYR A 29 9.92 -4.09 5.70
C TYR A 29 8.92 -4.07 4.52
N TYR A 30 8.36 -2.92 4.18
CA TYR A 30 7.35 -2.83 3.12
C TYR A 30 7.95 -3.04 1.72
N SER A 31 9.22 -2.71 1.50
CA SER A 31 9.92 -2.97 0.23
C SER A 31 10.01 -4.46 -0.14
N LEU A 32 9.82 -5.36 0.83
CA LEU A 32 9.80 -6.81 0.62
C LEU A 32 8.48 -7.31 -0.01
N GLY A 33 7.50 -6.41 -0.21
CA GLY A 33 6.26 -6.68 -0.95
C GLY A 33 5.32 -7.67 -0.25
N HIS A 34 4.35 -8.20 -1.02
CA HIS A 34 3.42 -9.23 -0.56
C HIS A 34 4.00 -10.62 -0.81
N GLY A 35 4.39 -11.29 0.27
CA GLY A 35 4.97 -12.63 0.24
C GLY A 35 5.50 -13.03 1.60
N GLN A 36 5.50 -14.33 1.91
CA GLN A 36 6.13 -14.86 3.11
C GLN A 36 7.57 -15.24 2.77
N SER A 37 8.54 -14.54 3.36
CA SER A 37 9.96 -14.86 3.23
C SER A 37 10.64 -14.73 4.58
N TYR A 38 11.73 -15.49 4.78
CA TYR A 38 12.52 -15.40 6.00
C TYR A 38 13.01 -13.97 6.28
N ALA A 39 13.42 -13.26 5.22
CA ALA A 39 13.85 -11.87 5.31
C ALA A 39 12.71 -10.97 5.82
N LYS A 40 11.48 -11.19 5.34
CA LYS A 40 10.31 -10.42 5.77
C LYS A 40 9.92 -10.69 7.21
N THR A 41 9.88 -11.96 7.63
CA THR A 41 9.57 -12.31 9.04
C THR A 41 10.62 -11.73 9.99
N LYS A 42 11.90 -11.72 9.58
CA LYS A 42 12.97 -11.09 10.36
C LYS A 42 12.82 -9.57 10.44
N ALA A 43 12.51 -8.92 9.32
CA ALA A 43 12.27 -7.48 9.28
C ALA A 43 11.05 -7.08 10.13
N GLU A 44 9.96 -7.84 10.04
CA GLU A 44 8.74 -7.67 10.83
C GLU A 44 9.02 -7.80 12.34
N SER A 45 9.72 -8.86 12.75
CA SER A 45 10.10 -9.08 14.15
C SER A 45 10.93 -7.92 14.69
N HIS A 46 11.88 -7.42 13.90
CA HIS A 46 12.71 -6.28 14.28
C HIS A 46 11.91 -4.99 14.39
N LEU A 47 11.03 -4.71 13.43
CA LEU A 47 10.14 -3.55 13.45
C LEU A 47 9.22 -3.58 14.68
N ASN A 48 8.60 -4.73 14.97
CA ASN A 48 7.72 -4.90 16.14
C ASN A 48 8.46 -4.67 17.46
N GLY A 49 9.68 -5.19 17.60
CA GLY A 49 10.52 -4.93 18.77
C GLY A 49 10.88 -3.44 18.92
N TYR A 50 11.13 -2.74 17.80
CA TYR A 50 11.45 -1.32 17.79
C TYR A 50 10.24 -0.44 18.18
N LEU A 51 9.05 -0.79 17.70
CA LEU A 51 7.79 -0.16 18.09
C LEU A 51 7.54 -0.32 19.60
N LEU A 52 7.68 -1.54 20.10
CA LEU A 52 7.50 -1.85 21.53
C LEU A 52 8.49 -1.07 22.41
N ALA A 53 9.75 -0.95 21.99
CA ALA A 53 10.74 -0.15 22.71
C ALA A 53 10.38 1.34 22.76
N GLY A 54 9.83 1.88 21.67
CA GLY A 54 9.40 3.28 21.58
C GLY A 54 8.26 3.62 22.52
N THR A 55 7.25 2.74 22.61
CA THR A 55 6.11 2.91 23.52
C THR A 55 6.52 2.79 24.98
N HIS A 56 7.31 1.77 25.34
CA HIS A 56 7.83 1.61 26.71
C HIS A 56 8.72 2.78 27.15
N SER A 57 9.48 3.35 26.21
CA SER A 57 10.34 4.51 26.47
C SER A 57 9.58 5.85 26.46
N ARG A 58 8.26 5.83 26.22
CA ARG A 58 7.41 7.03 26.09
C ARG A 58 7.94 8.03 25.06
N LEU A 59 8.50 7.53 23.97
CA LEU A 59 8.99 8.34 22.84
C LEU A 59 7.84 8.67 21.89
N ALA A 60 6.95 7.72 21.66
CA ALA A 60 5.71 7.87 20.90
C ALA A 60 4.64 6.95 21.53
N ASP A 61 3.37 7.32 21.38
CA ASP A 61 2.27 6.45 21.77
C ASP A 61 1.87 5.50 20.62
N ALA A 62 0.98 4.56 20.92
CA ALA A 62 0.58 3.55 19.95
C ALA A 62 -0.23 4.14 18.77
N GLU A 63 -0.96 5.24 19.00
CA GLU A 63 -1.77 5.88 17.97
C GLU A 63 -0.87 6.62 16.96
N GLU A 64 0.09 7.41 17.45
CA GLU A 64 1.10 8.09 16.63
C GLU A 64 1.88 7.08 15.77
N LEU A 65 2.33 5.99 16.39
CA LEU A 65 3.04 4.94 15.66
C LEU A 65 2.15 4.24 14.63
N GLY A 66 0.89 3.99 14.97
CA GLY A 66 -0.10 3.41 14.06
C GLY A 66 -0.30 4.29 12.82
N SER A 67 -0.51 5.60 13.01
CA SER A 67 -0.69 6.55 11.89
C SER A 67 0.54 6.62 10.98
N ILE A 68 1.76 6.59 11.54
CA ILE A 68 2.99 6.60 10.75
C ILE A 68 3.10 5.33 9.88
N LEU A 69 2.79 4.16 10.45
CA LEU A 69 2.83 2.91 9.70
C LEU A 69 1.75 2.87 8.62
N GLU A 70 0.57 3.39 8.92
CA GLU A 70 -0.54 3.50 7.96
C GLU A 70 -0.16 4.35 6.75
N GLU A 71 0.41 5.55 6.97
CA GLU A 71 0.89 6.43 5.92
C GLU A 71 1.97 5.76 5.06
N LEU A 72 2.97 5.15 5.71
CA LEU A 72 4.06 4.47 5.00
C LEU A 72 3.58 3.23 4.22
N HIS A 73 2.56 2.54 4.72
CA HIS A 73 1.94 1.43 4.01
C HIS A 73 1.20 1.92 2.77
N TYR A 74 0.38 2.97 2.94
CA TYR A 74 -0.38 3.55 1.85
C TYR A 74 0.54 4.10 0.75
N ASP A 75 1.62 4.79 1.13
CA ASP A 75 2.63 5.28 0.18
C ASP A 75 3.27 4.15 -0.64
N GLN A 76 3.45 2.97 -0.03
CA GLN A 76 4.11 1.83 -0.68
C GLN A 76 3.16 1.00 -1.56
N PHE A 77 1.90 0.83 -1.15
CA PHE A 77 0.96 -0.11 -1.77
C PHE A 77 -0.29 0.54 -2.39
N GLY A 78 -0.57 1.80 -2.07
CA GLY A 78 -1.72 2.55 -2.57
C GLY A 78 -3.06 2.21 -1.88
N TYR A 79 -3.04 1.53 -0.74
CA TYR A 79 -4.22 1.18 0.05
C TYR A 79 -3.90 1.06 1.54
N SER A 80 -4.92 1.00 2.40
CA SER A 80 -4.76 0.96 3.86
C SER A 80 -4.32 -0.42 4.38
N ILE A 81 -3.71 -0.48 5.57
CA ILE A 81 -3.34 -1.77 6.20
C ILE A 81 -4.59 -2.65 6.39
N GLU A 82 -5.72 -2.05 6.73
CA GLU A 82 -7.00 -2.74 6.89
C GLU A 82 -7.53 -3.31 5.57
N ASP A 83 -7.45 -2.55 4.48
CA ASP A 83 -7.79 -3.02 3.14
C ASP A 83 -6.87 -4.16 2.71
N GLY A 84 -5.57 -4.05 3.00
CA GLY A 84 -4.60 -5.12 2.71
C GLY A 84 -4.93 -6.43 3.42
N LYS A 85 -5.36 -6.37 4.69
CA LYS A 85 -5.84 -7.55 5.43
C LYS A 85 -7.10 -8.12 4.79
N THR A 86 -8.00 -7.25 4.34
CA THR A 86 -9.25 -7.64 3.69
C THR A 86 -8.98 -8.33 2.35
N LEU A 87 -8.11 -7.77 1.50
CA LEU A 87 -7.67 -8.34 0.22
C LEU A 87 -7.03 -9.72 0.43
N THR A 88 -6.12 -9.83 1.39
CA THR A 88 -5.49 -11.11 1.76
C THR A 88 -6.53 -12.15 2.18
N ARG A 89 -7.53 -11.77 2.99
CA ARG A 89 -8.62 -12.66 3.41
C ARG A 89 -9.48 -13.12 2.25
N LEU A 90 -9.66 -12.28 1.23
CA LEU A 90 -10.40 -12.59 0.02
C LEU A 90 -9.59 -13.39 -1.00
N GLY A 91 -8.31 -13.67 -0.72
CA GLY A 91 -7.40 -14.35 -1.66
C GLY A 91 -6.99 -13.49 -2.86
N VAL A 92 -7.23 -12.18 -2.79
CA VAL A 92 -6.88 -11.21 -3.83
C VAL A 92 -5.51 -10.64 -3.48
N THR A 93 -4.54 -10.82 -4.38
CA THR A 93 -3.13 -10.51 -4.08
C THR A 93 -2.79 -9.04 -4.31
N GLU A 94 -3.53 -8.36 -5.19
CA GLU A 94 -3.41 -6.93 -5.48
C GLU A 94 -4.80 -6.37 -5.81
N PRO A 95 -5.10 -5.11 -5.43
CA PRO A 95 -6.33 -4.47 -5.88
C PRO A 95 -6.33 -4.45 -7.41
N GLU A 96 -7.24 -5.20 -8.02
CA GLU A 96 -7.36 -5.21 -9.48
C GLU A 96 -7.73 -3.80 -9.95
N ASP A 97 -7.11 -3.32 -11.02
CA ASP A 97 -7.47 -2.03 -11.62
C ASP A 97 -8.89 -2.13 -12.23
N TRP A 98 -9.86 -1.60 -11.49
CA TRP A 98 -11.26 -1.55 -11.89
C TRP A 98 -11.58 -0.37 -12.81
N SER A 99 -10.61 0.47 -13.20
CA SER A 99 -10.85 1.59 -14.12
C SER A 99 -11.44 1.15 -15.46
N LYS A 100 -11.04 -0.02 -15.96
CA LYS A 100 -11.63 -0.69 -17.12
C LYS A 100 -13.12 -1.00 -16.95
N PHE A 101 -13.59 -1.05 -15.70
CA PHE A 101 -14.97 -1.33 -15.35
C PHE A 101 -15.87 -0.08 -15.22
N GLU A 102 -15.29 1.12 -15.17
CA GLU A 102 -16.01 2.40 -15.09
C GLU A 102 -16.84 2.70 -16.35
N GLU A 103 -16.36 2.34 -17.53
CA GLU A 103 -17.12 2.54 -18.77
C GLU A 103 -18.29 1.55 -18.86
N PRO A 104 -19.53 1.97 -19.12
CA PRO A 104 -20.64 1.04 -19.32
C PRO A 104 -20.33 -0.07 -20.35
N THR A 105 -20.79 -1.30 -20.07
CA THR A 105 -20.49 -2.51 -20.86
C THR A 105 -20.71 -2.36 -22.37
N PHE A 106 -21.74 -1.61 -22.77
CA PHE A 106 -22.05 -1.37 -24.18
C PHE A 106 -21.01 -0.51 -24.91
N LEU A 107 -20.30 0.38 -24.20
CA LEU A 107 -19.20 1.16 -24.77
C LEU A 107 -17.95 0.30 -24.94
N ARG A 108 -17.70 -0.62 -23.99
CA ARG A 108 -16.55 -1.55 -24.02
C ARG A 108 -16.54 -2.48 -25.24
N TYR A 109 -17.70 -3.06 -25.59
CA TYR A 109 -17.79 -4.04 -26.68
C TYR A 109 -18.12 -3.44 -28.07
N SER A 110 -18.35 -2.12 -28.14
CA SER A 110 -18.73 -1.44 -29.38
C SER A 110 -17.67 -1.48 -30.49
N LYS A 111 -16.39 -1.74 -30.15
CA LYS A 111 -15.27 -1.80 -31.10
C LYS A 111 -15.02 -3.18 -31.74
N GLY A 112 -15.74 -4.24 -31.32
CA GLY A 112 -15.38 -5.62 -31.67
C GLY A 112 -16.37 -6.42 -32.52
N ILE A 113 -17.66 -6.06 -32.54
CA ILE A 113 -18.66 -6.89 -33.22
C ILE A 113 -18.93 -6.33 -34.63
N ALA A 114 -18.00 -6.60 -35.54
CA ALA A 114 -18.33 -6.58 -36.97
C ALA A 114 -19.30 -7.74 -37.24
N ILE A 115 -20.60 -7.51 -37.03
CA ILE A 115 -21.66 -8.42 -37.47
C ILE A 115 -21.57 -8.48 -39.00
N LYS A 116 -20.81 -9.44 -39.54
CA LYS A 116 -20.87 -9.80 -40.96
C LYS A 116 -22.26 -10.35 -41.21
N ARG A 117 -23.21 -9.48 -41.59
CA ARG A 117 -24.50 -9.87 -42.13
C ARG A 117 -24.23 -10.75 -43.34
N ARG A 118 -24.39 -12.07 -43.20
CA ARG A 118 -24.40 -12.98 -44.34
C ARG A 118 -25.55 -12.56 -45.24
N ARG A 119 -25.24 -12.17 -46.48
CA ARG A 119 -26.28 -11.97 -47.50
C ARG A 119 -27.02 -13.29 -47.72
N PRO A 120 -28.35 -13.28 -47.87
CA PRO A 120 -29.10 -14.49 -48.20
C PRO A 120 -28.57 -15.02 -49.54
N ARG A 121 -28.22 -16.31 -49.58
CA ARG A 121 -27.92 -17.03 -50.83
C ARG A 121 -29.21 -17.04 -51.65
N GLY A 122 -29.16 -16.45 -52.84
CA GLY A 122 -30.24 -16.55 -53.81
C GLY A 122 -30.55 -18.03 -54.09
N SER A 123 -31.84 -18.34 -54.08
CA SER A 123 -32.40 -19.58 -54.59
C SER A 123 -32.21 -19.61 -56.10
N ASN A 124 -31.34 -20.50 -56.59
CA ASN A 124 -31.33 -20.82 -58.02
C ASN A 124 -32.49 -21.79 -58.27
N HIS A 125 -33.53 -21.29 -58.94
CA HIS A 125 -34.36 -22.11 -59.81
C HIS A 125 -33.61 -22.26 -61.13
N ASP A 126 -33.33 -23.51 -61.50
CA ASP A 126 -33.46 -24.13 -62.83
C ASP A 126 -32.60 -25.39 -62.93
#